data_AF-A0A182SVV9-F1
#
_entry.id   AF-A0A182SVV9-F1
#
_cell.length_a   1.000
_cell.length_b   1.000
_cell.length_c   1.000
_cell.angle_alpha   90.00
_cell.angle_beta   90.00
_cell.angle_gamma   90.00
#
_symmetry.space_group_name_H-M   'P 1'
#
loop_
_entity.id
_entity.type
_entity.pdbx_description
1 polymer ?
#
loop_
_entity_poly.entity_id
_entity_poly.type
_entity_poly.pdbx_seq_one_letter_code
_entity_poly.pdbx_strand_id
1 'polypeptide(L)'
;MQTYRDRSVGPFPRLDSPSETALLLPAALSKSRHENDTSDIRRNLRLRYKNAFKHNRGNEYCVEFEVIKATKACHKDNTYRGLAEGERVIVRCDLEALHEDKTVDTLASNSVQDDEEPDTPKYRCRGDGLTGRNTRFTTLAMPACRGKWMRLTVGQPKKCPSNDAQFIFV
;
A
#
# COMPACT_ATOMS: atom_id res chain seq x y z
N MET A 1 45.04 -13.71 29.36
CA MET A 1 44.06 -13.09 30.29
C MET A 1 43.52 -11.85 29.58
N GLN A 2 42.33 -11.91 28.96
CA GLN A 2 41.04 -11.47 29.53
C GLN A 2 41.14 -10.07 30.17
N THR A 3 40.31 -9.06 29.92
CA THR A 3 39.08 -8.80 29.14
C THR A 3 38.75 -7.34 29.46
N TYR A 4 38.18 -6.56 28.54
CA TYR A 4 36.88 -5.90 28.76
C TYR A 4 36.41 -5.22 27.48
N ARG A 5 35.19 -5.59 27.07
CA ARG A 5 34.39 -4.94 26.04
C ARG A 5 33.76 -3.70 26.66
N ASP A 6 33.69 -2.61 25.92
CA ASP A 6 32.55 -1.70 26.07
C ASP A 6 31.90 -1.49 24.71
N ARG A 7 30.76 -2.17 24.53
CA ARG A 7 29.76 -1.92 23.49
C ARG A 7 28.75 -1.00 24.15
N SER A 8 28.89 0.30 23.93
CA SER A 8 27.85 1.27 24.28
C SER A 8 26.65 1.06 23.35
N VAL A 9 25.63 0.38 23.90
CA VAL A 9 24.27 0.28 23.38
C VAL A 9 23.51 1.54 23.84
N GLY A 10 22.83 2.22 22.92
CA GLY A 10 22.01 3.41 23.20
C GLY A 10 20.74 3.11 24.02
N PRO A 11 19.89 4.13 24.24
CA PRO A 11 18.69 4.22 23.40
C PRO A 11 18.26 5.68 23.14
N PHE A 12 18.43 6.16 21.91
CA PHE A 12 17.54 7.22 21.41
C PHE A 12 16.30 6.53 20.84
N PRO A 13 15.08 6.86 21.30
CA PRO A 13 13.88 6.37 20.66
C PRO A 13 13.81 7.05 19.29
N ARG A 14 14.02 6.28 18.21
CA ARG A 14 13.52 6.69 16.90
C ARG A 14 12.01 6.71 17.05
N LEU A 15 11.41 7.89 17.00
CA LEU A 15 9.98 8.03 16.72
C LEU A 15 9.74 7.49 15.30
N ASP A 16 9.70 6.15 15.18
CA ASP A 16 9.04 5.50 14.08
C ASP A 16 7.54 5.80 14.31
N SER A 17 7.06 6.89 13.69
CA SER A 17 5.65 6.95 13.24
C SER A 17 5.30 5.56 12.72
N PRO A 18 4.16 4.94 13.10
CA PRO A 18 3.87 3.55 12.76
C PRO A 18 4.11 3.37 11.26
N SER A 19 5.25 2.78 10.91
CA SER A 19 5.71 2.80 9.53
C SER A 19 4.67 2.02 8.76
N GLU A 20 3.91 2.72 7.95
CA GLU A 20 2.77 2.17 7.25
C GLU A 20 3.24 0.92 6.52
N THR A 21 2.70 -0.22 6.92
CA THR A 21 3.13 -1.51 6.39
C THR A 21 2.07 -1.96 5.40
N ALA A 22 2.48 -2.12 4.15
CA ALA A 22 1.63 -2.66 3.10
C ALA A 22 1.31 -4.12 3.40
N LEU A 23 0.02 -4.46 3.36
CA LEU A 23 -0.46 -5.83 3.43
C LEU A 23 -0.76 -6.31 2.02
N LEU A 24 -0.12 -7.40 1.62
CA LEU A 24 -0.20 -7.89 0.26
C LEU A 24 -0.92 -9.23 0.15
N LEU A 25 -1.71 -9.35 -0.90
CA LEU A 25 -2.17 -10.62 -1.43
C LEU A 25 -1.79 -10.76 -2.91
N PRO A 26 -1.51 -11.99 -3.39
CA PRO A 26 -1.36 -12.25 -4.81
C PRO A 26 -2.61 -11.82 -5.58
N ALA A 27 -2.43 -11.14 -6.72
CA ALA A 27 -3.55 -10.62 -7.50
C ALA A 27 -4.47 -11.73 -8.04
N ALA A 28 -3.95 -12.94 -8.24
CA ALA A 28 -4.76 -14.11 -8.59
C ALA A 28 -5.90 -14.39 -7.58
N LEU A 29 -5.70 -14.06 -6.30
CA LEU A 29 -6.69 -14.25 -5.24
C LEU A 29 -7.72 -13.11 -5.16
N SER A 30 -7.51 -12.01 -5.90
CA SER A 30 -8.47 -10.89 -5.97
C SER A 30 -9.83 -11.35 -6.49
N LYS A 31 -9.86 -12.25 -7.49
CA LYS A 31 -11.10 -12.74 -8.12
C LYS A 31 -12.02 -13.45 -7.15
N SER A 32 -11.46 -14.20 -6.20
CA SER A 32 -12.24 -14.94 -5.19
C SER A 32 -13.07 -14.01 -4.28
N ARG A 33 -12.65 -12.76 -4.09
CA ARG A 33 -13.44 -11.78 -3.30
C ARG A 33 -14.71 -11.34 -4.01
N HIS A 34 -14.74 -11.36 -5.34
CA HIS A 34 -15.88 -10.90 -6.14
C HIS A 34 -16.77 -12.03 -6.66
N GLU A 35 -16.47 -13.30 -6.36
CA GLU A 35 -17.29 -14.44 -6.80
C GLU A 35 -18.72 -14.42 -6.22
N ASN A 36 -18.93 -13.72 -5.11
CA ASN A 36 -20.24 -13.58 -4.46
C ASN A 36 -20.91 -12.21 -4.66
N ASP A 37 -20.26 -11.27 -5.36
CA ASP A 37 -20.75 -9.89 -5.55
C ASP A 37 -21.96 -9.80 -6.49
N THR A 38 -22.23 -10.87 -7.23
CA THR A 38 -23.36 -11.01 -8.16
C THR A 38 -24.68 -11.39 -7.48
N SER A 39 -24.65 -11.89 -6.23
CA SER A 39 -25.84 -12.31 -5.47
C SER A 39 -26.24 -11.33 -4.34
N ASP A 40 -25.43 -10.31 -4.07
CA ASP A 40 -25.63 -9.44 -2.91
C ASP A 40 -26.62 -8.29 -3.20
N ILE A 41 -27.90 -8.57 -2.94
CA ILE A 41 -29.02 -7.59 -2.93
C ILE A 41 -28.76 -6.35 -2.05
N ARG A 42 -27.76 -6.36 -1.14
CA ARG A 42 -27.39 -5.20 -0.31
C ARG A 42 -26.74 -4.08 -1.10
N ARG A 43 -26.27 -4.35 -2.32
CA ARG A 43 -25.68 -3.33 -3.21
C ARG A 43 -26.67 -2.18 -3.49
N ASN A 44 -27.97 -2.47 -3.54
CA ASN A 44 -29.02 -1.48 -3.71
C ASN A 44 -29.32 -0.65 -2.43
N LEU A 45 -29.08 -1.21 -1.23
CA LEU A 45 -29.30 -0.47 0.03
C LEU A 45 -28.13 0.47 0.38
N ARG A 46 -26.93 0.22 -0.16
CA ARG A 46 -25.70 0.99 0.12
C ARG A 46 -25.62 2.34 -0.63
N LEU A 47 -26.65 2.69 -1.40
CA LEU A 47 -26.77 3.95 -2.15
C LEU A 47 -27.03 5.18 -1.27
N ARG A 48 -27.08 5.05 0.06
CA ARG A 48 -27.07 6.22 0.97
C ARG A 48 -25.64 6.68 1.23
N TYR A 49 -25.08 7.28 0.19
CA TYR A 49 -23.98 8.24 0.12
C TYR A 49 -23.24 8.53 1.43
N LYS A 50 -22.05 7.94 1.54
CA LYS A 50 -20.94 8.65 2.21
C LYS A 50 -19.64 8.61 1.41
N ASN A 51 -19.44 7.61 0.53
CA ASN A 51 -18.18 7.45 -0.21
C ASN A 51 -18.43 7.12 -1.70
N ALA A 52 -18.86 8.09 -2.52
CA ALA A 52 -18.99 7.92 -3.98
C ALA A 52 -17.67 7.45 -4.63
N PHE A 53 -16.53 7.83 -4.03
CA PHE A 53 -15.20 7.45 -4.48
C PHE A 53 -14.91 5.93 -4.38
N LYS A 54 -15.52 5.22 -3.43
CA LYS A 54 -15.35 3.76 -3.26
C LYS A 54 -16.21 2.92 -4.21
N HIS A 55 -17.02 3.54 -5.06
CA HIS A 55 -17.93 2.84 -5.96
C HIS A 55 -17.60 3.08 -7.44
N ASN A 56 -16.70 4.02 -7.73
CA ASN A 56 -16.24 4.29 -9.08
C ASN A 56 -14.98 3.47 -9.37
N ARG A 57 -15.11 2.41 -10.18
CA ARG A 57 -13.98 1.58 -10.66
C ARG A 57 -12.87 2.38 -11.36
N GLY A 58 -13.16 3.60 -11.80
CA GLY A 58 -12.17 4.53 -12.32
C GLY A 58 -11.12 4.99 -11.29
N ASN A 59 -11.35 4.75 -10.01
CA ASN A 59 -10.48 5.15 -8.90
C ASN A 59 -9.50 4.05 -8.47
N GLU A 60 -9.62 2.85 -9.05
CA GLU A 60 -8.60 1.82 -8.89
C GLU A 60 -7.31 2.25 -9.59
N TYR A 61 -6.19 2.04 -8.90
CA TYR A 61 -4.90 2.49 -9.39
C TYR A 61 -3.81 1.48 -9.12
N CYS A 62 -2.73 1.55 -9.90
CA CYS A 62 -1.57 0.70 -9.74
C CYS A 62 -0.34 1.54 -9.37
N VAL A 63 0.50 0.96 -8.53
CA VAL A 63 1.75 1.57 -8.08
C VAL A 63 2.88 0.61 -8.36
N GLU A 64 3.95 1.15 -8.93
CA GLU A 64 5.17 0.41 -9.20
C GLU A 64 6.13 0.57 -8.03
N PHE A 65 6.66 -0.56 -7.58
CA PHE A 65 7.64 -0.61 -6.50
C PHE A 65 8.89 -1.36 -6.95
N GLU A 66 10.02 -0.91 -6.43
CA GLU A 66 11.29 -1.64 -6.47
C GLU A 66 11.54 -2.28 -5.11
N VAL A 67 11.76 -3.58 -5.09
CA VAL A 67 12.02 -4.31 -3.86
C VAL A 67 13.47 -4.06 -3.41
N ILE A 68 13.62 -3.32 -2.33
CA ILE A 68 14.93 -2.98 -1.75
C ILE A 68 15.49 -4.16 -0.95
N LYS A 69 14.62 -4.85 -0.20
CA LYS A 69 15.01 -5.97 0.65
C LYS A 69 13.84 -6.91 0.88
N ALA A 70 14.09 -8.21 0.85
CA ALA A 70 13.07 -9.21 1.21
C ALA A 70 13.65 -10.32 2.08
N THR A 71 12.79 -10.92 2.91
CA THR A 71 13.17 -12.12 3.67
C THR A 71 13.29 -13.33 2.75
N LYS A 72 14.21 -14.25 3.09
CA LYS A 72 14.37 -15.53 2.37
C LYS A 72 13.10 -16.39 2.29
N ALA A 73 12.13 -16.15 3.17
CA ALA A 73 10.83 -16.83 3.14
C ALA A 73 10.07 -16.55 1.83
N CYS A 74 10.20 -15.35 1.26
CA CYS A 74 9.56 -14.99 -0.01
C CYS A 74 10.06 -15.84 -1.19
N HIS A 75 11.30 -16.35 -1.13
CA HIS A 75 11.87 -17.18 -2.20
C HIS A 75 11.43 -18.64 -2.13
N LYS A 76 10.79 -19.08 -1.04
CA LYS A 76 10.37 -20.48 -0.88
C LYS A 76 9.15 -20.82 -1.73
N ASP A 77 8.31 -19.82 -2.01
CA ASP A 77 7.05 -19.99 -2.73
C ASP A 77 7.13 -19.25 -4.06
N ASN A 78 6.73 -19.93 -5.14
CA ASN A 78 6.81 -19.38 -6.49
C ASN A 78 5.91 -18.15 -6.67
N THR A 79 4.82 -18.02 -5.91
CA THR A 79 3.92 -16.87 -5.94
C THR A 79 4.57 -15.59 -5.39
N TYR A 80 5.51 -15.71 -4.46
CA TYR A 80 6.20 -14.58 -3.84
C TYR A 80 7.62 -14.36 -4.37
N ARG A 81 8.05 -15.16 -5.34
CA ARG A 81 9.39 -15.06 -5.94
C ARG A 81 9.63 -13.71 -6.61
N GLY A 82 8.59 -13.07 -7.13
CA GLY A 82 8.65 -11.70 -7.68
C GLY A 82 8.97 -10.62 -6.64
N LEU A 83 8.93 -10.94 -5.34
CA LEU A 83 9.37 -10.04 -4.26
C LEU A 83 10.86 -10.21 -3.93
N ALA A 84 11.68 -10.64 -4.89
CA ALA A 84 13.12 -10.73 -4.70
C ALA A 84 13.78 -9.35 -4.73
N GLU A 85 14.95 -9.22 -4.10
CA GLU A 85 15.67 -7.95 -4.05
C GLU A 85 16.06 -7.48 -5.47
N GLY A 86 15.81 -6.22 -5.79
CA GLY A 86 16.01 -5.61 -7.11
C GLY A 86 14.84 -5.80 -8.08
N GLU A 87 13.82 -6.59 -7.73
CA GLU A 87 12.68 -6.81 -8.63
C GLU A 87 11.71 -5.64 -8.63
N ARG A 88 11.06 -5.46 -9.79
CA ARG A 88 10.01 -4.47 -9.99
C ARG A 88 8.64 -5.14 -9.97
N VAL A 89 7.80 -4.70 -9.04
CA VAL A 89 6.46 -5.26 -8.85
C VAL A 89 5.40 -4.19 -9.01
N ILE A 90 4.26 -4.59 -9.59
CA ILE A 90 3.07 -3.76 -9.72
C ILE A 90 2.06 -4.22 -8.67
N VAL A 91 1.64 -3.29 -7.83
CA VAL A 91 0.64 -3.53 -6.78
C VAL A 91 -0.59 -2.70 -7.08
N ARG A 92 -1.75 -3.35 -7.12
CA ARG A 92 -3.04 -2.70 -7.38
C ARG A 92 -3.75 -2.31 -6.08
N CYS A 93 -4.28 -1.10 -6.06
CA CYS A 93 -5.15 -0.58 -5.03
C CYS A 93 -6.61 -0.71 -5.48
N ASP A 94 -7.32 -1.69 -4.93
CA ASP A 94 -8.74 -1.91 -5.20
C ASP A 94 -9.61 -0.95 -4.37
N LEU A 95 -10.86 -0.75 -4.80
CA LEU A 95 -11.82 0.15 -4.12
C LEU A 95 -12.04 -0.17 -2.64
N GLU A 96 -11.90 -1.44 -2.26
CA GLU A 96 -12.04 -1.90 -0.87
C GLU A 96 -10.87 -1.46 0.01
N ALA A 97 -9.66 -1.45 -0.55
CA ALA A 97 -8.42 -1.09 0.14
C ALA A 97 -8.17 0.43 0.14
N LEU A 98 -8.94 1.21 -0.62
CA LEU A 98 -8.88 2.68 -0.61
C LEU A 98 -9.29 3.26 0.75
N HIS A 99 -8.37 3.99 1.35
CA HIS A 99 -8.57 4.70 2.62
C HIS A 99 -8.48 6.20 2.36
N GLU A 100 -9.32 6.98 3.04
CA GLU A 100 -9.23 8.44 3.02
C GLU A 100 -7.98 8.88 3.78
N ASP A 101 -7.14 9.66 3.11
CA ASP A 101 -5.90 10.20 3.65
C ASP A 101 -6.19 11.46 4.48
N LYS A 102 -6.55 11.24 5.75
CA LYS A 102 -6.82 12.34 6.71
C LYS A 102 -5.58 13.16 7.10
N THR A 103 -4.41 12.86 6.52
CA THR A 103 -3.16 13.58 6.84
C THR A 103 -3.09 15.00 6.28
N VAL A 104 -4.11 15.42 5.52
CA VAL A 104 -4.22 16.78 4.96
C VAL A 104 -4.90 17.76 5.93
N ASP A 105 -5.65 17.28 6.94
CA ASP A 105 -6.47 18.16 7.80
C ASP A 105 -5.68 18.97 8.86
N THR A 106 -4.37 18.76 9.03
CA THR A 106 -3.61 19.43 10.12
C THR A 106 -2.50 20.37 9.65
N LEU A 107 -2.35 20.61 8.34
CA LEU A 107 -1.38 21.59 7.81
C LEU A 107 -2.03 22.74 7.02
N ALA A 108 -3.35 22.71 6.81
CA ALA A 108 -4.09 23.77 6.10
C ALA A 108 -4.62 24.89 7.02
N SER A 109 -4.12 25.03 8.25
CA SER A 109 -4.30 26.28 9.01
C SER A 109 -3.06 27.14 8.79
N ASN A 110 -3.14 28.04 7.80
CA ASN A 110 -2.29 29.23 7.54
C ASN A 110 -1.52 29.24 6.21
N SER A 111 -2.19 29.01 5.08
CA SER A 111 -1.72 29.59 3.81
C SER A 111 -2.88 29.87 2.88
N VAL A 112 -3.19 31.16 2.76
CA VAL A 112 -3.98 31.76 1.69
C VAL A 112 -3.22 31.51 0.38
N GLN A 113 -3.84 30.85 -0.60
CA GLN A 113 -3.70 31.17 -2.02
C GLN A 113 -4.68 30.35 -2.88
N ASP A 114 -5.33 31.09 -3.77
CA ASP A 114 -6.35 30.72 -4.73
C ASP A 114 -5.88 29.64 -5.73
N ASP A 115 -6.70 28.60 -5.89
CA ASP A 115 -7.13 27.99 -7.15
C ASP A 115 -8.13 26.88 -6.77
N GLU A 116 -9.38 27.00 -7.22
CA GLU A 116 -10.47 26.04 -6.96
C GLU A 116 -10.16 24.65 -7.57
N GLU A 117 -9.47 23.78 -6.83
CA GLU A 117 -9.74 22.35 -6.88
C GLU A 117 -10.66 22.03 -5.70
N PRO A 118 -11.84 21.40 -5.93
CA PRO A 118 -12.71 21.04 -4.83
C PRO A 118 -11.91 20.15 -3.87
N ASP A 119 -12.07 20.40 -2.56
CA ASP A 119 -11.56 19.59 -1.44
C ASP A 119 -11.95 18.12 -1.63
N THR A 120 -11.26 17.42 -2.52
CA THR A 120 -11.51 16.02 -2.79
C THR A 120 -10.65 15.24 -1.81
N PRO A 121 -11.27 14.41 -0.96
CA PRO A 121 -10.50 13.59 -0.06
C PRO A 121 -9.51 12.75 -0.87
N LYS A 122 -8.23 12.88 -0.56
CA LYS A 122 -7.18 12.11 -1.21
C LYS A 122 -7.31 10.67 -0.73
N TYR A 123 -7.61 9.73 -1.62
CA TYR A 123 -7.67 8.32 -1.25
C TYR A 123 -6.35 7.62 -1.57
N ARG A 124 -5.85 6.81 -0.63
CA ARG A 124 -4.69 5.95 -0.85
C ARG A 124 -4.85 4.59 -0.19
N CYS A 125 -4.20 3.58 -0.74
CA CYS A 125 -4.08 2.28 -0.08
C CYS A 125 -3.04 2.32 1.04
N ARG A 126 -3.26 1.49 2.05
CA ARG A 126 -2.33 1.39 3.17
C ARG A 126 -0.99 0.85 2.72
N GLY A 127 0.07 1.63 2.90
CA GLY A 127 1.43 1.27 2.51
C GLY A 127 1.75 1.57 1.04
N ASP A 128 0.95 2.43 0.40
CA ASP A 128 1.31 3.08 -0.88
C ASP A 128 2.63 3.87 -0.75
N GLY A 129 2.87 4.45 0.43
CA GLY A 129 4.13 5.12 0.75
C GLY A 129 4.35 6.38 -0.08
N LEU A 130 5.57 6.91 -0.01
CA LEU A 130 6.00 8.09 -0.76
C LEU A 130 7.20 7.73 -1.63
N THR A 131 7.30 8.36 -2.80
CA THR A 131 8.47 8.24 -3.69
C THR A 131 9.76 8.59 -2.94
N GLY A 132 10.81 7.79 -3.12
CA GLY A 132 12.10 7.99 -2.45
C GLY A 132 12.13 7.61 -0.96
N ARG A 133 11.01 7.12 -0.38
CA ARG A 133 10.98 6.59 0.98
C ARG A 133 10.78 5.07 0.98
N ASN A 134 11.55 4.40 1.83
CA ASN A 134 11.40 2.96 2.04
C ASN A 134 10.10 2.69 2.79
N THR A 135 9.23 1.89 2.19
CA THR A 135 7.98 1.43 2.79
C THR A 135 8.08 -0.06 3.09
N ARG A 136 7.50 -0.51 4.20
CA ARG A 136 7.55 -1.91 4.61
C ARG A 136 6.38 -2.67 3.98
N PHE A 137 6.58 -3.93 3.65
CA PHE A 137 5.50 -4.81 3.21
C PHE A 137 5.54 -6.15 3.94
N THR A 138 4.39 -6.81 4.02
CA THR A 138 4.25 -8.21 4.45
C THR A 138 3.10 -8.86 3.69
N THR A 139 3.22 -10.15 3.39
CA THR A 139 2.18 -10.89 2.67
C THR A 139 1.24 -11.57 3.67
N LEU A 140 -0.07 -11.48 3.41
CA LEU A 140 -1.08 -12.02 4.34
C LEU A 140 -1.10 -13.55 4.36
N ALA A 141 -0.91 -14.20 3.20
CA ALA A 141 -0.90 -15.67 3.16
C ALA A 141 0.42 -16.26 3.68
N MET A 142 1.49 -15.46 3.80
CA MET A 142 2.76 -15.91 4.35
C MET A 142 3.42 -14.79 5.18
N PRO A 143 3.06 -14.62 6.47
CA PRO A 143 3.59 -13.54 7.31
C PRO A 143 5.11 -13.55 7.49
N ALA A 144 5.76 -14.70 7.24
CA ALA A 144 7.22 -14.82 7.21
C ALA A 144 7.85 -14.09 6.02
N CYS A 145 7.11 -13.92 4.91
CA CYS A 145 7.50 -13.12 3.75
C CYS A 145 7.20 -11.64 4.00
N ARG A 146 8.26 -10.88 4.26
CA ARG A 146 8.21 -9.45 4.53
C ARG A 146 9.45 -8.76 3.98
N GLY A 147 9.37 -7.45 3.82
CA GLY A 147 10.47 -6.71 3.24
C GLY A 147 10.29 -5.21 3.29
N LYS A 148 11.11 -4.54 2.48
CA LYS A 148 11.07 -3.12 2.22
C LYS A 148 11.14 -2.91 0.72
N TRP A 149 10.36 -1.96 0.24
CA TRP A 149 10.38 -1.52 -1.15
C TRP A 149 10.43 0.00 -1.22
N MET A 150 10.64 0.52 -2.41
CA MET A 150 10.58 1.94 -2.72
C MET A 150 9.60 2.16 -3.86
N ARG A 151 8.74 3.18 -3.72
CA ARG A 151 7.81 3.58 -4.78
C ARG A 151 8.56 4.22 -5.94
N LEU A 152 8.34 3.70 -7.15
CA LEU A 152 8.89 4.23 -8.41
C LEU A 152 7.95 5.22 -9.10
N THR A 153 6.63 5.09 -8.88
CA THR A 153 5.65 6.00 -9.49
C THR A 153 5.79 7.41 -8.92
N VAL A 154 6.21 8.36 -9.76
CA VAL A 154 6.30 9.79 -9.44
C VAL A 154 4.95 10.45 -9.76
N GLY A 155 4.32 11.09 -8.77
CA GLY A 155 3.05 11.80 -8.94
C GLY A 155 1.79 10.95 -8.76
N GLN A 156 0.71 11.32 -9.45
CA GLN A 156 -0.59 10.63 -9.36
C GLN A 156 -0.47 9.17 -9.85
N PRO A 157 -1.05 8.21 -9.12
CA PRO A 157 -0.96 6.81 -9.50
C PRO A 157 -1.71 6.55 -10.80
N LYS A 158 -1.13 5.74 -11.67
CA LYS A 158 -1.69 5.46 -13.00
C LYS A 158 -2.83 4.45 -12.89
N LYS A 159 -3.79 4.52 -13.80
CA LYS A 159 -4.75 3.43 -14.02
C LYS A 159 -3.97 2.16 -14.36
N CYS A 160 -4.41 1.04 -13.81
CA CYS A 160 -3.74 -0.24 -14.03
C CYS A 160 -3.77 -0.61 -15.52
N PRO A 161 -2.62 -0.76 -16.19
CA PRO A 161 -2.59 -1.40 -17.49
C PRO A 161 -3.11 -2.83 -17.32
N SER A 162 -4.17 -3.15 -18.06
CA SER A 162 -4.89 -4.42 -18.15
C SER A 162 -4.42 -5.57 -17.24
N ASN A 163 -4.95 -5.67 -16.02
CA ASN A 163 -4.79 -6.81 -15.09
C ASN A 163 -3.37 -7.38 -14.84
N ASP A 164 -2.32 -6.61 -15.12
CA ASP A 164 -0.91 -7.03 -14.98
C ASP A 164 -0.37 -6.88 -13.54
N ALA A 165 -1.23 -6.52 -12.59
CA ALA A 165 -0.86 -6.44 -11.19
C ALA A 165 -0.46 -7.82 -10.66
N GLN A 166 0.68 -7.89 -9.99
CA GLN A 166 1.16 -9.14 -9.37
C GLN A 166 0.57 -9.31 -7.97
N PHE A 167 0.36 -8.19 -7.27
CA PHE A 167 -0.19 -8.15 -5.93
C PHE A 167 -1.30 -7.09 -5.82
N ILE A 168 -2.13 -7.23 -4.79
CA ILE A 168 -3.12 -6.23 -4.38
C ILE A 168 -2.84 -5.77 -2.95
N PHE A 169 -3.18 -4.52 -2.66
CA PHE A 169 -3.30 -4.03 -1.29
C PHE A 169 -4.57 -4.58 -0.63
N VAL A 170 -4.53 -4.74 0.69
CA VAL A 170 -5.64 -5.24 1.52
C VAL A 170 -5.88 -4.33 2.71
#